data_AF-A0A1J3CPI4-F1
#
_entry.id   AF-A0A1J3CPI4-F1
#
_cell.length_a   1.000
_cell.length_b   1.000
_cell.length_c   1.000
_cell.angle_alpha   90.00
_cell.angle_beta   90.00
_cell.angle_gamma   90.00
#
_symmetry.space_group_name_H-M   'P 1'
#
loop_
_entity.id
_entity.type
_entity.pdbx_description
1 polymer ?
#
loop_
_entity_poly.entity_id
_entity_poly.type
_entity_poly.pdbx_seq_one_letter_code
_entity_poly.pdbx_strand_id
1 'polypeptide(L)'
;RATGEGVQPQEYTLVKMEVVKPLPKKLSPLEGKRVFLAAATLRPETMYGQTNAWVLPDGRYGAYEINETDVFILTERSALNLAYQKFSKIPEKPSCLVELTGYDLIGLPLRSPLAVKEIIYALPMSTILTNKGTGI
;
A
#
# COMPACT_ATOMS: atom_id res chain seq x y z
N ARG A 1 -12.24 -10.19 -10.81
CA ARG A 1 -13.58 -9.94 -10.28
C ARG A 1 -14.33 -11.26 -10.36
N ALA A 2 -14.86 -11.78 -9.25
CA ALA A 2 -16.01 -12.66 -9.39
C ALA A 2 -17.19 -11.72 -9.67
N THR A 3 -17.84 -11.91 -10.80
CA THR A 3 -19.01 -11.13 -11.21
C THR A 3 -20.14 -12.15 -11.23
N GLY A 4 -21.18 -11.94 -10.43
CA GLY A 4 -22.28 -12.91 -10.33
C GLY A 4 -22.90 -12.94 -8.94
N GLU A 5 -23.97 -13.72 -8.84
CA GLU A 5 -24.65 -14.04 -7.59
C GLU A 5 -23.70 -14.80 -6.65
N GLY A 6 -23.66 -14.43 -5.36
CA GLY A 6 -22.82 -15.11 -4.35
C GLY A 6 -21.41 -14.55 -4.10
N VAL A 7 -21.07 -13.36 -4.61
CA VAL A 7 -19.81 -12.69 -4.25
C VAL A 7 -19.82 -12.31 -2.77
N GLN A 8 -18.90 -12.88 -2.00
CA GLN A 8 -18.72 -12.60 -0.57
C GLN A 8 -17.52 -11.67 -0.34
N PRO A 9 -17.52 -10.89 0.76
CA PRO A 9 -16.32 -10.21 1.20
C PRO A 9 -15.22 -11.25 1.48
N GLN A 10 -14.02 -10.97 0.99
CA GLN A 10 -12.83 -11.77 1.28
C GLN A 10 -11.95 -10.95 2.21
N GLU A 11 -11.59 -11.54 3.35
CA GLU A 11 -10.66 -10.94 4.29
C GLU A 11 -9.24 -10.98 3.73
N TYR A 12 -8.51 -9.87 3.87
CA TYR A 12 -7.10 -9.75 3.55
C TYR A 12 -6.36 -9.18 4.75
N THR A 13 -5.15 -9.67 5.01
CA THR A 13 -4.23 -9.02 5.94
C THR A 13 -3.48 -7.92 5.20
N LEU A 14 -3.51 -6.68 5.74
CA LEU A 14 -2.70 -5.59 5.23
C LEU A 14 -1.38 -5.50 6.00
N VAL A 15 -0.27 -5.72 5.30
CA VAL A 15 1.08 -5.62 5.86
C VAL A 15 1.60 -4.21 5.66
N LYS A 16 1.87 -3.51 6.77
CA LYS A 16 2.40 -2.15 6.79
C LYS A 16 3.92 -2.17 6.61
N MET A 17 4.42 -1.89 5.41
CA MET A 17 5.86 -1.76 5.17
C MET A 17 6.25 -0.28 5.22
N GLU A 18 7.02 0.12 6.23
CA GLU A 18 7.39 1.53 6.45
C GLU A 18 8.43 1.99 5.42
N VAL A 19 8.20 3.13 4.76
CA VAL A 19 9.17 3.73 3.85
C VAL A 19 10.31 4.33 4.66
N VAL A 20 11.53 3.84 4.42
CA VAL A 20 12.72 4.29 5.15
C VAL A 20 13.07 5.72 4.74
N LYS A 21 13.38 6.56 5.72
CA LYS A 21 13.80 7.95 5.51
C LYS A 21 15.25 8.00 4.97
N PRO A 22 15.63 8.99 4.16
CA PRO A 22 14.85 10.15 3.73
C PRO A 22 13.80 9.81 2.65
N LEU A 23 12.67 10.52 2.68
CA LEU A 23 11.64 10.38 1.66
C LEU A 23 12.13 11.00 0.33
N PRO A 24 11.87 10.37 -0.83
CA PRO A 24 12.19 10.96 -2.12
C PRO A 24 11.36 12.22 -2.36
N LYS A 25 11.80 13.07 -3.30
CA LYS A 25 11.17 14.36 -3.62
C LYS A 25 9.66 14.28 -3.84
N LYS A 26 9.16 13.19 -4.45
CA LYS A 26 7.73 13.01 -4.70
C LYS A 26 6.91 12.79 -3.42
N LEU A 27 7.54 12.24 -2.38
CA LEU A 27 6.94 11.97 -1.07
C LEU A 27 7.28 13.06 -0.03
N SER A 28 7.97 14.14 -0.40
CA SER A 28 8.29 15.24 0.51
C SER A 28 7.06 15.91 1.17
N PRO A 29 5.86 15.99 0.53
CA PRO A 29 4.67 16.51 1.21
C PRO A 29 4.22 15.66 2.41
N LEU A 30 4.77 14.45 2.57
CA LEU A 30 4.48 13.52 3.65
C LEU A 30 5.53 13.60 4.79
N GLU A 31 6.46 14.55 4.72
CA GLU A 31 7.41 14.79 5.81
C GLU A 31 6.68 15.04 7.14
N GLY A 32 7.21 14.45 8.22
CA GLY A 32 6.57 14.47 9.53
C GLY A 32 5.52 13.37 9.76
N LYS A 33 5.07 12.66 8.71
CA LYS A 33 4.16 11.50 8.82
C LYS A 33 4.91 10.18 8.68
N ARG A 34 4.28 9.09 9.14
CA ARG A 34 4.75 7.71 8.90
C ARG A 34 4.12 7.19 7.62
N VAL A 35 4.95 6.90 6.63
CA VAL A 35 4.49 6.49 5.30
C VAL A 35 4.65 4.99 5.17
N PHE A 36 3.58 4.29 4.80
CA PHE A 36 3.58 2.83 4.64
C PHE A 36 3.16 2.43 3.25
N LEU A 37 3.93 1.53 2.63
CA LEU A 37 3.48 0.73 1.52
C LEU A 37 2.60 -0.40 2.07
N ALA A 38 1.28 -0.33 1.87
CA ALA A 38 0.33 -1.26 2.48
C ALA A 38 0.01 -2.41 1.49
N ALA A 39 0.63 -3.57 1.68
CA ALA A 39 0.43 -4.73 0.82
C ALA A 39 -0.66 -5.66 1.34
N ALA A 40 -1.50 -6.19 0.44
CA ALA A 40 -2.54 -7.14 0.81
C ALA A 40 -2.08 -8.59 0.62
N THR A 41 -2.23 -9.43 1.64
CA THR A 41 -1.90 -10.86 1.57
C THR A 41 -3.01 -11.73 2.15
N LEU A 42 -3.14 -12.94 1.60
CA LEU A 42 -3.95 -14.03 2.16
C LEU A 42 -3.10 -15.02 2.98
N ARG A 43 -1.78 -14.82 2.97
CA ARG A 43 -0.81 -15.71 3.59
C ARG A 43 0.16 -14.90 4.47
N PRO A 44 -0.32 -14.34 5.60
CA PRO A 44 0.53 -13.57 6.49
C PRO A 44 1.66 -14.40 7.09
N GLU A 45 1.52 -15.73 7.18
CA GLU A 45 2.53 -16.64 7.70
C GLU A 45 3.83 -16.68 6.88
N THR A 46 3.80 -16.23 5.61
CA THR A 46 4.99 -16.22 4.76
C THR A 46 5.80 -14.93 4.83
N MET A 47 5.37 -13.93 5.61
CA MET A 47 6.00 -12.60 5.61
C MET A 47 7.44 -12.62 6.14
N TYR A 48 7.84 -13.64 6.91
CA TYR A 48 9.23 -13.81 7.38
C TYR A 48 10.24 -13.90 6.23
N GLY A 49 9.85 -14.55 5.12
CA GLY A 49 10.69 -14.75 3.95
C GLY A 49 10.63 -13.60 2.94
N GLN A 50 10.05 -12.45 3.30
CA GLN A 50 9.88 -11.35 2.36
C GLN A 50 11.24 -10.76 1.94
N THR A 51 11.48 -10.71 0.64
CA THR A 51 12.72 -10.19 0.04
C THR A 51 12.59 -8.80 -0.57
N ASN A 52 11.37 -8.45 -0.99
CA ASN A 52 11.02 -7.23 -1.72
C ASN A 52 9.50 -7.02 -1.67
N ALA A 53 9.04 -5.86 -2.13
CA ALA A 53 7.64 -5.59 -2.44
C ALA A 53 7.48 -5.46 -3.96
N TRP A 54 6.29 -5.74 -4.49
CA TRP A 54 6.00 -5.64 -5.91
C TRP A 54 5.04 -4.49 -6.19
N VAL A 55 5.34 -3.68 -7.19
CA VAL A 55 4.49 -2.57 -7.64
C VAL A 55 4.33 -2.60 -9.16
N LEU A 56 3.15 -2.20 -9.65
CA LEU A 56 2.89 -2.12 -11.08
C LEU A 56 3.44 -0.80 -11.59
N PRO A 57 4.44 -0.76 -12.49
CA PRO A 57 5.09 0.49 -12.90
C PRO A 57 4.12 1.56 -13.40
N ASP A 58 3.20 1.18 -14.29
CA ASP A 58 2.16 2.04 -14.86
C ASP A 58 0.90 2.13 -13.97
N GLY A 59 0.93 1.51 -12.79
CA GLY A 59 -0.17 1.53 -11.84
C GLY A 59 -0.37 2.91 -11.23
N ARG A 60 -1.63 3.28 -10.98
CA ARG A 60 -2.01 4.51 -10.28
C ARG A 60 -2.17 4.23 -8.79
N TYR A 61 -1.38 4.92 -7.99
CA TYR A 61 -1.37 4.84 -6.54
C TYR A 61 -1.62 6.23 -5.94
N GLY A 62 -1.90 6.28 -4.66
CA GLY A 62 -1.95 7.54 -3.92
C GLY A 62 -1.51 7.33 -2.48
N ALA A 63 -1.09 8.41 -1.85
CA ALA A 63 -0.78 8.48 -0.43
C ALA A 63 -2.01 8.98 0.33
N TYR A 64 -2.67 8.11 1.08
CA TYR A 64 -3.94 8.37 1.75
C TYR A 64 -3.79 8.45 3.27
N GLU A 65 -4.40 9.47 3.89
CA GLU A 65 -4.40 9.60 5.36
C GLU A 65 -5.29 8.55 6.03
N ILE A 66 -4.70 7.75 6.92
CA ILE A 66 -5.44 6.77 7.74
C ILE A 66 -5.84 7.40 9.08
N ASN A 67 -4.92 8.16 9.67
CA ASN A 67 -5.15 8.94 10.88
C ASN A 67 -4.24 10.19 10.83
N GLU A 68 -4.03 10.87 11.95
CA GLU A 68 -3.21 12.08 11.99
C GLU A 68 -1.73 11.84 11.63
N THR A 69 -1.20 10.67 11.96
CA THR A 69 0.23 10.33 11.88
C THR A 69 0.59 9.40 10.72
N ASP A 70 -0.29 8.46 10.38
CA ASP A 70 -0.03 7.38 9.44
C ASP A 70 -0.67 7.65 8.06
N VAL A 71 0.11 7.38 7.01
CA VAL A 71 -0.29 7.49 5.60
C VAL A 71 -0.03 6.17 4.90
N PHE A 72 -1.01 5.67 4.15
CA PHE A 72 -0.87 4.45 3.35
C PHE A 72 -0.75 4.79 1.87
N ILE A 73 0.24 4.17 1.22
CA ILE A 73 0.38 4.15 -0.24
C ILE A 73 -0.33 2.88 -0.74
N LEU A 74 -1.38 3.09 -1.54
CA LEU A 74 -2.22 2.03 -2.10
C LEU A 74 -3.06 2.59 -3.26
N THR A 75 -3.86 1.74 -3.93
CA THR A 75 -4.77 2.20 -4.99
C THR A 75 -5.98 2.94 -4.42
N GLU A 76 -6.54 3.88 -5.20
CA GLU A 76 -7.75 4.66 -4.81
C GLU A 76 -8.92 3.76 -4.38
N ARG A 77 -9.14 2.68 -5.11
CA ARG A 77 -10.20 1.71 -4.78
C ARG A 77 -10.00 1.09 -3.40
N SER A 78 -8.78 0.71 -3.04
CA SER A 78 -8.51 0.18 -1.71
C SER A 78 -8.65 1.26 -0.62
N ALA A 79 -8.30 2.51 -0.92
CA ALA A 79 -8.49 3.63 0.01
C ALA A 79 -9.97 3.84 0.33
N LEU A 80 -10.83 3.77 -0.69
CA LEU A 80 -12.28 3.86 -0.52
C LEU A 80 -12.83 2.71 0.32
N ASN A 81 -12.42 1.47 0.04
CA ASN A 81 -12.81 0.30 0.85
C ASN A 81 -12.37 0.43 2.31
N LEU A 82 -11.17 0.98 2.56
CA LEU A 82 -10.66 1.25 3.91
C LEU A 82 -11.46 2.36 4.60
N ALA A 83 -11.86 3.41 3.88
CA ALA A 83 -12.69 4.47 4.45
C ALA A 83 -14.04 3.95 4.96
N TYR A 84 -14.68 3.03 4.23
CA TYR A 84 -15.90 2.35 4.70
C TYR A 84 -15.66 1.38 5.86
N GLN A 85 -14.42 0.92 6.05
CA GLN A 85 -14.00 0.10 7.19
C GLN A 85 -13.47 0.94 8.36
N LYS A 86 -13.66 2.27 8.34
CA LYS A 86 -13.19 3.21 9.37
C LYS A 86 -11.65 3.34 9.45
N PHE A 87 -10.95 3.01 8.37
CA PHE A 87 -9.50 3.22 8.20
C PHE A 87 -9.22 4.39 7.27
N SER A 88 -9.89 5.52 7.49
CA SER A 88 -9.62 6.81 6.86
C SER A 88 -9.80 7.91 7.89
N LYS A 89 -9.00 8.96 7.78
CA LYS A 89 -9.13 10.16 8.61
C LYS A 89 -10.50 10.82 8.46
N ILE A 90 -11.05 10.80 7.25
CA ILE A 90 -12.41 11.28 6.95
C ILE A 90 -13.30 10.04 6.75
N PRO A 91 -14.39 9.87 7.53
CA PRO A 91 -15.30 8.76 7.35
C PRO A 91 -15.83 8.68 5.91
N GLU A 92 -15.84 7.46 5.34
CA GLU A 92 -16.40 7.15 4.01
C GLU A 92 -15.77 7.89 2.82
N LYS A 93 -14.72 8.69 3.04
CA LYS A 93 -14.02 9.44 2.01
C LYS A 93 -12.51 9.27 2.12
N PRO A 94 -11.82 8.79 1.07
CA PRO A 94 -10.36 8.75 1.07
C PRO A 94 -9.77 10.17 1.02
N SER A 95 -8.83 10.47 1.90
CA SER A 95 -8.07 11.74 1.91
C SER A 95 -6.72 11.54 1.22
N CYS A 96 -6.63 11.84 -0.07
CA CYS A 96 -5.40 11.71 -0.85
C CYS A 96 -4.53 12.96 -0.70
N LEU A 97 -3.28 12.78 -0.27
CA LEU A 97 -2.29 13.85 -0.14
C LEU A 97 -1.43 14.01 -1.39
N VAL A 98 -1.09 12.88 -2.03
CA VAL A 98 -0.19 12.84 -3.19
C VAL A 98 -0.63 11.72 -4.13
N GLU A 99 -0.82 12.04 -5.40
CA GLU A 99 -0.98 11.04 -6.46
C GLU A 99 0.38 10.52 -6.93
N LEU A 100 0.47 9.20 -7.10
CA LEU A 100 1.71 8.48 -7.38
C LEU A 100 1.50 7.50 -8.53
N THR A 101 2.57 7.24 -9.26
CA THR A 101 2.66 6.11 -10.20
C THR A 101 3.51 5.01 -9.58
N GLY A 102 3.43 3.79 -10.10
CA GLY A 102 4.34 2.73 -9.65
C GLY A 102 5.81 3.06 -9.88
N TYR A 103 6.13 3.82 -10.94
CA TYR A 103 7.49 4.33 -11.15
C TYR A 103 8.00 5.21 -10.01
N ASP A 104 7.13 5.98 -9.37
CA ASP A 104 7.51 6.78 -8.20
C ASP A 104 7.82 5.91 -6.97
N LEU A 105 7.37 4.65 -6.97
CA LEU A 105 7.53 3.71 -5.85
C LEU A 105 8.70 2.74 -6.03
N ILE A 106 9.09 2.45 -7.28
CA ILE A 106 10.18 1.52 -7.57
C ILE A 106 11.48 2.03 -6.94
N GLY A 107 12.19 1.13 -6.26
CA GLY A 107 13.45 1.41 -5.58
C GLY A 107 13.29 2.01 -4.18
N LEU A 108 12.07 2.24 -3.69
CA LEU A 108 11.87 2.68 -2.31
C LEU A 108 12.44 1.65 -1.32
N PRO A 109 13.27 2.06 -0.35
CA PRO A 109 13.67 1.22 0.76
C PRO A 109 12.51 1.10 1.74
N LEU A 110 12.20 -0.13 2.14
CA LEU A 110 11.05 -0.47 2.98
C LEU A 110 11.50 -1.33 4.17
N ARG A 111 10.89 -1.10 5.32
CA ARG A 111 11.01 -1.95 6.51
C ARG A 111 9.70 -2.69 6.74
N SER A 112 9.74 -4.01 6.59
CA SER A 112 8.58 -4.89 6.82
C SER A 112 8.59 -5.42 8.27
N PRO A 113 7.43 -5.57 8.93
CA PRO A 113 7.35 -5.88 10.36
C PRO A 113 7.87 -7.26 10.75
N LEU A 114 7.84 -8.24 9.84
CA LEU A 114 8.21 -9.64 10.13
C LEU A 114 9.38 -10.15 9.29
N ALA A 115 9.89 -9.35 8.36
CA ALA A 115 10.93 -9.79 7.45
C ALA A 115 12.27 -10.00 8.18
N VAL A 116 12.97 -11.09 7.86
CA VAL A 116 14.33 -11.34 8.35
C VAL A 116 15.31 -10.28 7.84
N LYS A 117 15.07 -9.77 6.62
CA LYS A 117 15.83 -8.64 6.07
C LYS A 117 15.28 -7.34 6.64
N GLU A 118 16.17 -6.55 7.25
CA GLU A 118 15.80 -5.27 7.85
C GLU A 118 15.28 -4.25 6.82
N ILE A 119 15.90 -4.24 5.63
CA ILE A 119 15.53 -3.39 4.50
C ILE A 119 15.28 -4.26 3.28
N ILE A 120 14.11 -4.07 2.68
CA ILE A 120 13.72 -4.63 1.39
C ILE A 120 13.40 -3.49 0.43
N TYR A 121 13.28 -3.77 -0.87
CA TYR A 121 13.01 -2.73 -1.87
C TYR A 121 11.71 -3.00 -2.63
N ALA A 122 11.07 -1.93 -3.11
CA ALA A 122 9.98 -2.04 -4.07
C ALA A 122 10.55 -2.31 -5.48
N LEU A 123 10.05 -3.35 -6.13
CA LEU A 123 10.48 -3.79 -7.47
C LEU A 123 9.31 -3.81 -8.45
N PRO A 124 9.57 -3.62 -9.76
CA PRO A 124 8.52 -3.63 -10.78
C PRO A 124 7.99 -5.04 -11.05
N MET A 125 6.68 -5.18 -11.21
CA MET A 125 6.04 -6.38 -11.76
C MET A 125 4.85 -6.01 -12.64
N SER A 126 4.95 -6.25 -13.95
CA SER A 126 3.95 -5.83 -14.94
C SER A 126 2.64 -6.63 -14.91
N THR A 127 2.62 -7.79 -14.26
CA THR A 127 1.45 -8.69 -14.21
C THR A 127 0.55 -8.46 -13.00
N ILE A 128 0.82 -7.42 -12.19
CA ILE A 128 -0.02 -7.07 -11.03
C ILE A 128 -1.38 -6.56 -11.52
N LEU A 129 -2.43 -7.03 -10.85
CA LEU A 129 -3.79 -6.55 -11.06
C LEU A 129 -4.12 -5.51 -9.98
N THR A 130 -4.09 -4.23 -10.33
CA THR A 130 -4.44 -3.11 -9.41
C THR A 130 -5.89 -3.12 -8.95
N ASN A 131 -6.72 -3.97 -9.54
CA ASN A 131 -8.11 -4.19 -9.14
C ASN A 131 -8.28 -5.32 -8.09
N LYS A 132 -7.19 -5.88 -7.55
CA LYS A 132 -7.21 -6.86 -6.45
C LYS A 132 -6.35 -6.37 -5.29
N GLY A 133 -6.79 -6.63 -4.05
CA GLY A 133 -6.09 -6.18 -2.85
C GLY A 133 -5.91 -4.66 -2.83
N THR A 134 -4.68 -4.21 -2.54
CA THR A 134 -4.27 -2.80 -2.54
C THR A 134 -3.53 -2.37 -3.81
N GLY A 135 -3.28 -3.31 -4.73
CA GLY A 135 -2.37 -3.12 -5.87
C GLY A 135 -0.89 -3.28 -5.51
N ILE A 136 -0.60 -3.76 -4.30
CA ILE A 136 0.73 -4.00 -3.72
C ILE A 136 0.69 -5.35 -2.97
#